data_AF-A0AAV4T4W7-F1
#
_entry.id   AF-A0AAV4T4W7-F1
#
_cell.length_a   1.000
_cell.length_b   1.000
_cell.length_c   1.000
_cell.angle_alpha   90.00
_cell.angle_beta   90.00
_cell.angle_gamma   90.00
#
_symmetry.space_group_name_H-M   'P 1'
#
loop_
_entity.id
_entity.type
_entity.pdbx_description
1 polymer ?
#
loop_
_entity_poly.entity_id
_entity_poly.type
_entity_poly.pdbx_seq_one_letter_code
_entity_poly.pdbx_strand_id
1 'polypeptide(L)' 'MVFRDLCDMDEYGYVRVVGRKKDMIIRGGENIYPAELENFLSTHPAILEMHVVGVPDKRMGEEVCAWISLKKI' A
#
# COMPACT_ATOMS: atom_id res chain seq x y z
N MET A 1 -20.99 -7.37 -12.82
CA MET A 1 -20.48 -7.73 -11.48
C MET A 1 -19.04 -7.24 -11.42
N VAL A 2 -18.79 -6.11 -10.76
CA VAL A 2 -17.46 -5.45 -10.78
C VAL A 2 -16.66 -6.02 -9.62
N PHE A 3 -15.74 -6.94 -9.90
CA PHE A 3 -14.74 -7.34 -8.93
C PHE A 3 -13.85 -6.12 -8.66
N ARG A 4 -13.88 -5.63 -7.40
CA ARG A 4 -13.12 -4.47 -6.92
C ARG A 4 -11.65 -4.82 -6.60
N ASP A 5 -11.17 -5.95 -7.10
CA ASP A 5 -9.86 -6.50 -6.79
C ASP A 5 -9.05 -6.68 -8.08
N LEU A 6 -7.74 -6.42 -8.00
CA LEU A 6 -6.82 -6.60 -9.11
C LEU A 6 -6.41 -8.08 -9.14
N CYS A 7 -6.84 -8.77 -10.18
CA CYS A 7 -6.54 -10.18 -10.39
C CYS A 7 -5.60 -10.26 -11.59
N ASP A 8 -4.41 -10.83 -11.38
CA ASP A 8 -3.50 -11.16 -12.47
C ASP A 8 -3.72 -12.62 -12.85
N MET A 9 -3.93 -12.89 -14.14
CA MET A 9 -4.25 -14.22 -14.65
C MET A 9 -3.09 -14.69 -15.52
N ASP A 10 -2.45 -15.77 -15.08
CA ASP A 10 -1.36 -16.40 -15.82
C ASP A 10 -1.90 -17.18 -17.03
N GLU A 11 -1.02 -17.54 -17.99
CA GLU A 11 -1.35 -18.22 -19.25
C GLU A 11 -2.02 -19.59 -19.06
N TYR A 12 -1.88 -20.16 -17.86
CA TYR A 12 -2.49 -21.44 -17.46
C TYR A 12 -3.84 -21.27 -16.74
N GLY A 13 -4.41 -20.06 -16.71
CA GLY A 13 -5.72 -19.78 -16.12
C GLY A 13 -5.74 -19.69 -14.60
N TYR A 14 -4.57 -19.65 -13.95
CA TYR A 14 -4.46 -19.44 -12.51
C TYR A 14 -4.56 -17.94 -12.20
N VAL A 15 -5.52 -17.59 -11.35
CA VAL A 15 -5.74 -16.22 -10.90
C VAL A 15 -5.05 -16.00 -9.58
N ARG A 16 -4.12 -15.05 -9.53
CA ARG A 16 -3.55 -14.55 -8.28
C ARG A 16 -4.29 -13.29 -7.86
N VAL A 17 -4.82 -13.31 -6.64
CA VAL A 17 -5.40 -12.12 -6.00
C VAL A 17 -4.23 -11.28 -5.50
N VAL A 18 -3.89 -10.22 -6.23
CA VAL A 18 -2.72 -9.38 -5.92
C VAL A 18 -3.07 -8.28 -4.89
N GLY A 19 -4.36 -8.01 -4.69
CA GLY A 19 -4.84 -7.10 -3.65
C GLY A 19 -6.03 -6.26 -4.09
N ARG A 20 -6.53 -5.43 -3.17
CA ARG A 20 -7.65 -4.52 -3.40
C ARG A 20 -7.23 -3.38 -4.31
N LYS A 21 -8.00 -3.14 -5.37
CA LYS A 21 -7.74 -2.21 -6.48
C LYS A 21 -7.78 -0.71 -6.10
N LYS A 22 -7.70 -0.33 -4.82
CA LYS A 22 -7.99 1.05 -4.39
C LYS A 22 -7.06 1.71 -3.38
N ASP A 23 -6.07 1.01 -2.83
CA ASP A 23 -5.08 1.62 -1.93
C ASP A 23 -3.75 1.77 -2.65
N MET A 24 -3.74 2.36 -3.85
CA MET A 24 -2.50 2.67 -4.59
C MET A 24 -2.30 4.19 -4.56
N ILE A 25 -1.18 4.64 -4.03
CA ILE A 25 -0.84 6.07 -3.93
C ILE A 25 -0.07 6.46 -5.19
N ILE A 26 -0.56 7.44 -5.93
CA ILE A 26 0.09 7.91 -7.17
C ILE A 26 0.84 9.21 -6.86
N ARG A 27 2.15 9.12 -6.64
CA ARG A 27 3.01 10.26 -6.33
C ARG A 27 3.82 10.67 -7.56
N GLY A 28 3.43 11.76 -8.22
CA GLY A 28 4.20 12.33 -9.33
C GLY A 28 4.38 11.39 -10.54
N GLY A 29 3.50 10.39 -10.68
CA GLY A 29 3.59 9.35 -11.72
C GLY A 29 4.16 8.01 -11.25
N GLU A 30 4.63 7.92 -10.00
CA GLU A 30 5.07 6.68 -9.38
C GLU A 30 3.91 5.97 -8.66
N ASN A 31 3.77 4.67 -8.87
CA ASN A 31 2.76 3.83 -8.22
C ASN A 31 3.34 3.26 -6.93
N ILE A 32 2.81 3.68 -5.79
CA ILE A 32 3.26 3.24 -4.47
C ILE A 32 2.19 2.36 -3.82
N TYR A 33 2.60 1.18 -3.36
CA TYR A 33 1.74 0.21 -2.67
C TYR A 33 1.97 0.30 -1.14
N PRO A 34 1.00 0.85 -0.38
CA PRO A 34 1.05 0.98 1.08
C PRO A 34 1.33 -0.34 1.79
N ALA A 35 0.74 -1.45 1.32
CA ALA A 35 0.91 -2.77 1.92
C ALA A 35 2.36 -3.26 1.91
N GLU A 36 3.14 -2.94 0.88
CA GLU A 36 4.56 -3.29 0.83
C GLU A 36 5.37 -2.50 1.85
N LEU A 37 5.08 -1.21 1.99
CA LEU A 37 5.69 -0.36 3.00
C LEU A 37 5.35 -0.84 4.40
N GLU A 38 4.08 -1.16 4.67
CA GLU A 38 3.59 -1.72 5.95
C GLU A 38 4.29 -3.03 6.31
N ASN A 39 4.39 -3.96 5.36
CA ASN A 39 5.11 -5.20 5.57
C ASN A 39 6.59 -4.98 5.85
N PHE A 40 7.24 -4.06 5.12
CA PHE A 40 8.66 -3.78 5.33
C PHE A 40 8.94 -3.16 6.69
N LEU A 41 8.22 -2.10 7.05
CA LEU A 41 8.43 -1.38 8.29
C LEU A 41 7.94 -2.17 9.51
N SER A 42 6.90 -3.01 9.40
CA SER A 42 6.47 -3.89 10.49
C SER A 42 7.54 -4.91 10.93
N THR A 43 8.55 -5.18 10.10
CA THR A 43 9.71 -6.00 10.51
C THR A 43 10.57 -5.33 11.59
N HIS A 44 10.44 -4.01 11.79
CA HIS A 44 11.26 -3.29 12.76
C HIS A 44 10.75 -3.54 14.19
N PRO A 45 11.61 -4.03 15.12
CA PRO A 45 11.19 -4.42 16.48
C PRO A 45 10.64 -3.27 17.35
N ALA A 46 10.86 -2.02 16.96
CA ALA A 46 10.41 -0.83 17.68
C ALA A 46 8.98 -0.40 17.29
N ILE A 47 8.43 -0.96 16.21
CA ILE A 47 7.11 -0.61 15.70
C ILE A 47 6.06 -1.52 16.35
N LEU A 48 5.04 -0.91 16.94
CA LEU A 48 3.87 -1.58 17.51
C LEU A 48 2.79 -1.74 16.44
N GLU A 49 2.48 -0.65 15.76
CA GLU A 49 1.43 -0.57 14.76
C GLU A 49 1.83 0.48 13.72
N MET A 50 1.43 0.25 12.47
CA MET A 50 1.73 1.13 11.37
C MET A 50 0.59 1.14 10.36
N HIS A 51 0.32 2.32 9.79
CA HIS A 51 -0.62 2.50 8.69
C HIS A 51 -0.03 3.47 7.67
N VAL A 52 -0.14 3.17 6.38
CA VAL A 52 0.30 4.03 5.29
C VAL A 52 -0.89 4.54 4.51
N VAL A 53 -0.98 5.86 4.37
CA VAL A 53 -2.10 6.53 3.69
C VAL A 53 -1.58 7.56 2.69
N GLY A 54 -2.32 7.72 1.59
CA GLY A 54 -2.08 8.80 0.63
C GLY A 54 -2.73 10.09 1.14
N VAL A 55 -1.96 11.18 1.18
CA VAL A 55 -2.46 12.53 1.45
C VAL A 55 -2.38 13.37 0.18
N PRO A 56 -3.37 14.25 -0.10
CA PRO A 56 -3.32 15.09 -1.29
C PRO A 56 -2.19 16.12 -1.17
N ASP A 57 -1.31 16.19 -2.18
CA ASP A 57 -0.21 17.15 -2.27
C ASP A 57 -0.34 18.03 -3.51
N LYS A 58 -0.04 19.32 -3.36
CA LYS A 58 -0.20 20.31 -4.45
C LYS A 58 0.85 20.20 -5.55
N ARG A 59 2.00 19.55 -5.30
CA ARG A 59 3.10 19.42 -6.27
C ARG A 59 3.07 18.07 -6.97
N MET A 60 2.81 16.99 -6.24
CA MET A 60 2.91 15.62 -6.73
C MET A 60 1.55 14.91 -6.90
N GLY A 61 0.43 15.58 -6.62
CA GLY A 61 -0.92 15.02 -6.64
C GLY A 61 -1.25 14.32 -5.33
N GLU A 62 -0.51 13.25 -5.02
CA GLU A 62 -0.59 12.54 -3.74
C GLU A 62 0.81 12.33 -3.14
N GLU A 63 0.90 12.35 -1.82
CA GLU A 63 2.11 12.04 -1.06
C GLU A 63 1.84 10.93 -0.05
N VAL A 64 2.86 10.13 0.24
CA VAL A 64 2.77 9.01 1.17
C VAL A 64 2.94 9.53 2.59
N CYS A 65 1.95 9.29 3.44
CA CYS A 65 2.01 9.54 4.88
C CYS A 65 2.05 8.22 5.63
N ALA A 66 3.08 8.00 6.42
CA ALA A 66 3.20 6.82 7.29
C ALA A 66 2.90 7.22 8.74
N TRP A 67 1.86 6.62 9.31
CA TRP A 67 1.57 6.71 10.74
C TRP A 67 2.23 5.54 11.46
N ILE A 68 3.10 5.82 12.42
CA ILE A 68 3.86 4.81 13.15
C ILE A 68 3.60 4.96 14.65
N SER A 69 3.10 3.90 15.25
CA SER A 69 3.00 3.74 16.70
C SER A 69 4.21 2.93 17.17
N LEU A 70 5.01 3.50 18.06
CA LEU A 70 6.18 2.84 18.62
C LEU A 70 5.78 2.00 19.84
N LYS A 71 6.44 0.84 20.01
CA LYS A 71 6.37 0.10 21.29
C LYS A 71 7.01 0.97 22.37
N LYS A 72 6.20 1.38 23.36
CA LYS A 72 6.75 1.93 24.60
C LYS A 72 7.49 0.82 25.33
N ILE A 73 8.76 1.10 25.63
CA ILE A 73 9.65 0.27 26.46
C ILE A 73 9.31 0.50 27.92
#